data_AF-A0A7X4H8S4-F1
#
_entry.id   AF-A0A7X4H8S4-F1
#
_cell.length_a   1.000
_cell.length_b   1.000
_cell.length_c   1.000
_cell.angle_alpha   90.00
_cell.angle_beta   90.00
_cell.angle_gamma   90.00
#
_symmetry.space_group_name_H-M   'P 1'
#
loop_
_entity.id
_entity.type
_entity.pdbx_description
1 polymer ?
#
loop_
_entity_poly.entity_id
_entity_poly.type
_entity_poly.pdbx_seq_one_letter_code
_entity_poly.pdbx_strand_id
1 'polypeptide(L)'
;MIAADVMARLLVTVGPEATLHRVVGLMLKHRISGLPVVDADGKLLGILTESDLLRRAGKGGWTAADCLAGDAMSTAVICVAPDTPLEQVSALMEAHDLKRLPVVSGGRLDGMVSRANLIQALLRQLPVAGPAPRHGHEGAAAAEDAAQGGSLSLVGAKAFELDADIGPLGIALVDMLNMRKSQRLFSSRDLSRYRLSRLLWAAFGINRPAERCRTAPSVSNAQEIDVYVAMASGWYRYDAAAPSLILCGREDIRAATGKQDFVASAPVNLLYVANLERLASEDHAERLLHAGIDAGHISQNVYLFCAAEGMATVARAWFDQAELASVMGLLPAQRVILAQTVGYPATQPAGPALPESTIG
;
A
#
# COMPACT_ATOMS: atom_id res chain seq x y z
N MET A 1 -25.32 -4.65 -0.07
CA MET A 1 -23.94 -4.48 -0.58
C MET A 1 -23.73 -5.52 -1.66
N ILE A 2 -22.96 -5.18 -2.67
CA ILE A 2 -22.59 -6.05 -3.79
C ILE A 2 -21.09 -6.38 -3.76
N ALA A 3 -20.66 -7.39 -4.51
CA ALA A 3 -19.27 -7.84 -4.56
C ALA A 3 -18.28 -6.69 -4.81
N ALA A 4 -18.63 -5.76 -5.70
CA ALA A 4 -17.80 -4.59 -6.04
C ALA A 4 -17.53 -3.65 -4.85
N ASP A 5 -18.39 -3.64 -3.83
CA ASP A 5 -18.27 -2.78 -2.64
C ASP A 5 -17.18 -3.27 -1.67
N VAL A 6 -16.81 -4.55 -1.75
CA VAL A 6 -15.97 -5.22 -0.75
C VAL A 6 -14.80 -6.00 -1.35
N MET A 7 -14.80 -6.24 -2.66
CA MET A 7 -13.75 -7.02 -3.31
C MET A 7 -12.39 -6.36 -3.19
N ALA A 8 -11.36 -7.18 -2.99
CA ALA A 8 -9.99 -6.77 -3.19
C ALA A 8 -9.73 -6.59 -4.70
N ARG A 9 -9.23 -5.41 -5.09
CA ARG A 9 -8.86 -5.09 -6.49
C ARG A 9 -7.37 -5.25 -6.76
N LEU A 10 -6.56 -5.17 -5.70
CA LEU A 10 -5.11 -5.41 -5.76
C LEU A 10 -4.84 -6.90 -5.60
N LEU A 11 -4.91 -7.62 -6.70
CA LEU A 11 -4.70 -9.07 -6.73
C LEU A 11 -3.28 -9.43 -7.13
N VAL A 12 -2.81 -10.52 -6.56
CA VAL A 12 -1.58 -11.20 -6.98
C VAL A 12 -2.02 -12.27 -7.97
N THR A 13 -1.52 -12.21 -9.19
CA THR A 13 -1.87 -13.15 -10.26
C THR A 13 -0.61 -13.67 -10.94
N VAL A 14 -0.76 -14.77 -11.69
CA VAL A 14 0.31 -15.33 -12.53
C VAL A 14 -0.21 -15.69 -13.91
N GLY A 15 0.71 -15.74 -14.88
CA GLY A 15 0.44 -16.36 -16.18
C GLY A 15 0.43 -17.89 -16.09
N PRO A 16 -0.15 -18.59 -17.09
CA PRO A 16 -0.17 -20.06 -17.12
C PRO A 16 1.24 -20.66 -17.20
N GLU A 17 2.19 -19.94 -17.81
CA GLU A 17 3.60 -20.35 -17.96
C GLU A 17 4.45 -20.12 -16.69
N ALA A 18 3.87 -19.63 -15.60
CA ALA A 18 4.62 -19.42 -14.37
C ALA A 18 4.98 -20.75 -13.71
N THR A 19 6.25 -20.95 -13.33
CA THR A 19 6.66 -22.18 -12.63
C THR A 19 6.02 -22.29 -11.25
N LEU A 20 5.75 -23.51 -10.76
CA LEU A 20 5.23 -23.70 -9.40
C LEU A 20 6.15 -23.11 -8.33
N HIS A 21 7.47 -23.13 -8.53
CA HIS A 21 8.40 -22.43 -7.65
C HIS A 21 8.08 -20.94 -7.56
N ARG A 22 7.82 -20.28 -8.70
CA ARG A 22 7.39 -18.89 -8.73
C ARG A 22 6.03 -18.72 -8.05
N VAL A 23 5.09 -19.63 -8.27
CA VAL A 23 3.75 -19.52 -7.67
C VAL A 23 3.78 -19.70 -6.14
N VAL A 24 4.43 -20.76 -5.64
CA VAL A 24 4.65 -21.01 -4.20
C VAL A 24 5.41 -19.83 -3.59
N GLY A 25 6.46 -19.37 -4.29
CA GLY A 25 7.21 -18.20 -3.92
C GLY A 25 6.30 -16.99 -3.73
N LEU A 26 5.36 -16.73 -4.65
CA LEU A 26 4.36 -15.67 -4.51
C LEU A 26 3.36 -15.94 -3.38
N MET A 27 2.86 -17.17 -3.19
CA MET A 27 1.93 -17.48 -2.10
C MET A 27 2.53 -17.19 -0.73
N LEU A 28 3.73 -17.72 -0.45
CA LEU A 28 4.44 -17.53 0.81
C LEU A 28 4.76 -16.05 1.04
N LYS A 29 5.30 -15.42 0.01
CA LYS A 29 5.73 -14.03 0.02
C LYS A 29 4.58 -13.06 0.24
N HIS A 30 3.41 -13.36 -0.31
CA HIS A 30 2.23 -12.51 -0.21
C HIS A 30 1.29 -12.96 0.93
N ARG A 31 1.65 -14.02 1.68
CA ARG A 31 0.81 -14.68 2.70
C ARG A 31 -0.60 -14.97 2.18
N ILE A 32 -0.71 -15.41 0.92
CA ILE A 32 -1.98 -15.77 0.30
C ILE A 32 -2.03 -17.27 0.06
N SER A 33 -3.12 -17.90 0.48
CA SER A 33 -3.35 -19.34 0.28
C SER A 33 -3.81 -19.74 -1.12
N GLY A 34 -3.75 -18.80 -2.06
CA GLY A 34 -4.15 -19.02 -3.45
C GLY A 34 -4.04 -17.75 -4.28
N LEU A 35 -3.94 -17.89 -5.60
CA LEU A 35 -3.96 -16.79 -6.54
C LEU A 35 -4.61 -17.16 -7.88
N PRO A 36 -5.23 -16.20 -8.57
CA PRO A 36 -5.71 -16.36 -9.94
C PRO A 36 -4.59 -16.59 -10.96
N VAL A 37 -4.86 -17.43 -11.94
CA VAL A 37 -4.07 -17.57 -13.16
C VAL A 37 -4.80 -16.86 -14.28
N VAL A 38 -4.12 -15.91 -14.94
CA VAL A 38 -4.70 -15.06 -15.98
C VAL A 38 -3.86 -15.09 -17.26
N ASP A 39 -4.44 -14.79 -18.41
CA ASP A 39 -3.68 -14.56 -19.64
C ASP A 39 -3.06 -13.16 -19.70
N ALA A 40 -2.37 -12.84 -20.80
CA ALA A 40 -1.74 -11.54 -21.02
C ALA A 40 -2.74 -10.37 -21.07
N ASP A 41 -4.00 -10.63 -21.40
CA ASP A 41 -5.08 -9.65 -21.47
C ASP A 41 -5.83 -9.53 -20.13
N GLY A 42 -5.44 -10.30 -19.11
CA GLY A 42 -6.06 -10.30 -17.78
C GLY A 42 -7.37 -11.11 -17.72
N LYS A 43 -7.61 -11.99 -18.69
CA LYS A 43 -8.72 -12.95 -18.65
C LYS A 43 -8.41 -14.04 -17.63
N LEU A 44 -9.40 -14.42 -16.82
CA LEU A 44 -9.23 -15.50 -15.85
C LEU A 44 -9.16 -16.86 -16.56
N LEU A 45 -8.08 -17.60 -16.35
CA LEU A 45 -7.87 -18.95 -16.87
C LEU A 45 -8.11 -20.03 -15.80
N GLY A 46 -7.79 -19.73 -14.55
CA GLY A 46 -7.93 -20.67 -13.45
C GLY A 46 -7.57 -20.06 -12.09
N ILE A 47 -7.58 -20.90 -11.05
CA ILE A 47 -7.06 -20.55 -9.73
C ILE A 47 -6.10 -21.62 -9.25
N LEU A 48 -5.03 -21.21 -8.57
CA LEU A 48 -4.13 -22.13 -7.88
C LEU A 48 -4.19 -21.85 -6.39
N THR A 49 -4.37 -22.87 -5.56
CA THR A 49 -4.43 -22.78 -4.10
C THR A 49 -3.40 -23.69 -3.43
N GLU A 50 -3.15 -23.48 -2.14
CA GLU A 50 -2.35 -24.38 -1.30
C GLU A 50 -2.86 -25.83 -1.39
N SER A 51 -4.18 -26.03 -1.42
CA SER A 51 -4.78 -27.36 -1.56
C SER A 51 -4.46 -28.01 -2.91
N ASP A 52 -4.40 -27.23 -4.00
CA ASP A 52 -4.00 -27.73 -5.31
C ASP A 52 -2.53 -28.14 -5.32
N LEU A 53 -1.66 -27.33 -4.69
CA LEU A 53 -0.23 -27.59 -4.55
C LEU A 53 0.05 -28.85 -3.71
N LEU A 54 -0.59 -28.99 -2.55
CA LEU A 54 -0.43 -30.14 -1.66
C LEU A 54 -0.93 -31.43 -2.30
N ARG A 55 -2.09 -31.37 -2.99
CA ARG A 55 -2.64 -32.51 -3.73
C ARG A 55 -1.69 -33.00 -4.82
N ARG A 56 -0.92 -32.09 -5.43
CA ARG A 56 0.05 -32.41 -6.47
C ARG A 56 1.34 -33.00 -5.90
N ALA A 57 1.85 -32.46 -4.79
CA ALA A 57 3.02 -32.99 -4.09
C ALA A 57 2.84 -34.47 -3.68
N GLY A 58 1.61 -34.87 -3.32
CA GLY A 58 1.26 -36.25 -2.99
C GLY A 58 1.22 -37.24 -4.17
N LYS A 59 1.26 -36.77 -5.44
CA LYS A 59 1.12 -37.62 -6.63
C LYS A 59 2.41 -37.84 -7.45
N GLY A 60 3.50 -37.13 -7.16
CA GLY A 60 4.73 -37.21 -7.97
C GLY A 60 6.03 -36.81 -7.25
N GLY A 61 6.00 -36.65 -5.92
CA GLY A 61 7.15 -36.18 -5.15
C GLY A 61 7.33 -34.66 -5.19
N TRP A 62 8.15 -34.13 -4.27
CA TRP A 62 8.40 -32.69 -4.09
C TRP A 62 9.25 -32.06 -5.20
N THR A 63 9.77 -32.87 -6.13
CA THR A 63 10.72 -32.49 -7.18
C THR A 63 10.00 -32.22 -8.50
N ALA A 64 9.03 -31.30 -8.51
CA ALA A 64 8.38 -30.85 -9.73
C ALA A 64 9.08 -29.59 -10.25
N ALA A 65 10.33 -29.74 -10.73
CA ALA A 65 11.11 -28.62 -11.25
C ALA A 65 10.47 -27.96 -12.50
N ASP A 66 9.67 -28.72 -13.25
CA ASP A 66 9.16 -28.31 -14.58
C ASP A 66 7.64 -28.09 -14.63
N CYS A 67 6.95 -28.04 -13.49
CA CYS A 67 5.50 -27.85 -13.50
C CYS A 67 5.11 -26.37 -13.61
N LEU A 68 4.22 -26.06 -14.56
CA LEU A 68 3.69 -24.73 -14.76
C LEU A 68 2.37 -24.53 -14.01
N ALA A 69 1.99 -23.27 -13.82
CA ALA A 69 0.75 -22.88 -13.16
C ALA A 69 -0.47 -23.38 -13.94
N GLY A 70 -0.41 -23.34 -15.28
CA GLY A 70 -1.46 -23.84 -16.16
C GLY A 70 -1.73 -25.33 -16.00
N ASP A 71 -0.70 -26.12 -15.69
CA ASP A 71 -0.84 -27.56 -15.49
C ASP A 71 -1.46 -27.90 -14.13
N ALA A 72 -1.34 -27.00 -13.16
CA ALA A 72 -1.70 -27.24 -11.77
C ALA A 72 -2.95 -26.51 -11.31
N MET A 73 -3.38 -25.49 -12.04
CA MET A 73 -4.55 -24.69 -11.70
C MET A 73 -5.84 -25.51 -11.81
N SER A 74 -6.78 -25.19 -10.94
CA SER A 74 -8.18 -25.56 -11.11
C SER A 74 -8.81 -24.63 -12.15
N THR A 75 -9.35 -25.22 -13.23
CA THR A 75 -10.00 -24.47 -14.33
C THR A 75 -11.51 -24.33 -14.14
N ALA A 76 -12.13 -25.20 -13.34
CA ALA A 76 -13.54 -25.09 -12.94
C ALA A 76 -13.72 -24.06 -11.83
N VAL A 77 -13.47 -22.78 -12.14
CA VAL A 77 -13.48 -21.70 -11.16
C VAL A 77 -14.88 -21.09 -11.04
N ILE A 78 -15.48 -21.19 -9.86
CA ILE A 78 -16.73 -20.50 -9.54
C ILE A 78 -16.40 -19.01 -9.37
N CYS A 79 -17.02 -18.17 -10.20
CA CYS A 79 -16.83 -16.73 -10.23
C CYS A 79 -18.16 -16.01 -9.98
N VAL A 80 -18.07 -14.75 -9.56
CA VAL A 80 -19.23 -13.86 -9.40
C VAL A 80 -19.06 -12.60 -10.23
N ALA A 81 -20.16 -11.93 -10.57
CA ALA A 81 -20.13 -10.63 -11.24
C ALA A 81 -19.95 -9.49 -10.21
N PRO A 82 -19.46 -8.31 -10.61
CA PRO A 82 -19.27 -7.18 -9.68
C PRO A 82 -20.54 -6.74 -8.95
N ASP A 83 -21.69 -6.87 -9.60
CA ASP A 83 -23.02 -6.54 -9.09
C ASP A 83 -23.68 -7.68 -8.29
N THR A 84 -22.99 -8.82 -8.10
CA THR A 84 -23.52 -9.95 -7.34
C THR A 84 -23.75 -9.56 -5.87
N PRO A 85 -24.95 -9.78 -5.30
CA PRO A 85 -25.24 -9.49 -3.90
C PRO A 85 -24.37 -10.31 -2.93
N LEU A 86 -23.96 -9.70 -1.81
CA LEU A 86 -23.07 -10.35 -0.83
C LEU A 86 -23.65 -11.62 -0.22
N GLU A 87 -24.97 -11.68 -0.05
CA GLU A 87 -25.69 -12.85 0.44
C GLU A 87 -25.47 -14.04 -0.51
N GLN A 88 -25.53 -13.79 -1.82
CA GLN A 88 -25.27 -14.79 -2.84
C GLN A 88 -23.79 -15.19 -2.88
N VAL A 89 -22.88 -14.23 -2.72
CA VAL A 89 -21.43 -14.52 -2.60
C VAL A 89 -21.15 -15.42 -1.40
N SER A 90 -21.74 -15.14 -0.24
CA SER A 90 -21.60 -15.94 0.97
C SER A 90 -22.15 -17.35 0.79
N ALA A 91 -23.35 -17.48 0.20
CA ALA A 91 -23.97 -18.78 -0.06
C ALA A 91 -23.11 -19.65 -1.00
N LEU A 92 -22.52 -19.06 -2.04
CA LEU A 92 -21.59 -19.76 -2.93
C LEU A 92 -20.31 -20.20 -2.21
N MET A 93 -19.77 -19.37 -1.32
CA MET A 93 -18.59 -19.75 -0.52
C MET A 93 -18.87 -20.91 0.43
N GLU A 94 -20.06 -20.96 1.03
CA GLU A 94 -20.46 -22.02 1.94
C GLU A 94 -20.77 -23.32 1.20
N ALA A 95 -21.61 -23.26 0.16
CA ALA A 95 -22.05 -24.42 -0.61
C ALA A 95 -20.90 -25.19 -1.28
N HIS A 96 -19.81 -24.50 -1.61
CA HIS A 96 -18.66 -25.08 -2.31
C HIS A 96 -17.38 -25.11 -1.44
N ASP A 97 -17.49 -24.82 -0.15
CA ASP A 97 -16.37 -24.66 0.80
C ASP A 97 -15.20 -23.81 0.24
N LEU A 98 -15.55 -22.71 -0.41
CA LEU A 98 -14.59 -21.79 -0.98
C LEU A 98 -14.21 -20.72 0.04
N LYS A 99 -12.92 -20.43 0.11
CA LYS A 99 -12.39 -19.34 0.95
C LYS A 99 -12.46 -17.97 0.25
N ARG A 100 -12.60 -18.00 -1.08
CA ARG A 100 -12.52 -16.83 -1.95
C ARG A 100 -13.21 -17.11 -3.29
N LEU A 101 -13.72 -16.05 -3.90
CA LEU A 101 -14.40 -16.06 -5.19
C LEU A 101 -13.80 -14.94 -6.07
N PRO A 102 -13.28 -15.26 -7.26
CA PRO A 102 -12.95 -14.25 -8.25
C PRO A 102 -14.20 -13.47 -8.67
N VAL A 103 -14.05 -12.17 -8.81
CA VAL A 103 -15.04 -11.28 -9.41
C VAL A 103 -14.62 -11.03 -10.85
N VAL A 104 -15.49 -11.36 -11.80
CA VAL A 104 -15.18 -11.35 -13.23
C VAL A 104 -16.23 -10.52 -13.99
N SER A 105 -15.77 -9.63 -14.87
CA SER A 105 -16.62 -8.86 -15.78
C SER A 105 -16.10 -8.98 -17.21
N GLY A 106 -16.96 -9.32 -18.16
CA GLY A 106 -16.56 -9.51 -19.56
C GLY A 106 -15.43 -10.55 -19.74
N GLY A 107 -15.34 -11.55 -18.86
CA GLY A 107 -14.28 -12.56 -18.84
C GLY A 107 -12.96 -12.12 -18.19
N ARG A 108 -12.84 -10.85 -17.80
CA ARG A 108 -11.65 -10.28 -17.14
C ARG A 108 -11.80 -10.32 -15.63
N LEU A 109 -10.68 -10.57 -14.95
CA LEU A 109 -10.63 -10.58 -13.50
C LEU A 109 -10.59 -9.14 -12.96
N ASP A 110 -11.69 -8.72 -12.34
CA ASP A 110 -11.87 -7.36 -11.80
C ASP A 110 -11.55 -7.26 -10.30
N GLY A 111 -11.60 -8.38 -9.60
CA GLY A 111 -11.34 -8.42 -8.16
C GLY A 111 -11.51 -9.81 -7.57
N MET A 112 -11.39 -9.90 -6.26
CA MET A 112 -11.62 -11.14 -5.52
C MET A 112 -12.31 -10.81 -4.20
N VAL A 113 -13.38 -11.55 -3.89
CA VAL A 113 -14.00 -11.50 -2.57
C VAL A 113 -13.50 -12.68 -1.78
N SER A 114 -13.01 -12.44 -0.57
CA SER A 114 -12.63 -13.47 0.40
C SER A 114 -13.59 -13.48 1.58
N ARG A 115 -13.57 -14.54 2.39
CA ARG A 115 -14.29 -14.57 3.68
C ARG A 115 -13.93 -13.37 4.56
N ALA A 116 -12.68 -12.89 4.53
CA ALA A 116 -12.26 -11.71 5.26
C ALA A 116 -12.98 -10.43 4.79
N ASN A 117 -13.21 -10.28 3.47
CA ASN A 117 -13.98 -9.17 2.94
C ASN A 117 -15.44 -9.22 3.42
N LEU A 118 -16.05 -10.41 3.44
CA LEU A 118 -17.42 -10.59 3.95
C LEU A 118 -17.52 -10.27 5.44
N ILE A 119 -16.58 -10.76 6.25
CA ILE A 119 -16.52 -10.47 7.70
C ILE A 119 -16.31 -8.97 7.94
N GLN A 120 -15.44 -8.32 7.16
CA GLN A 120 -15.22 -6.88 7.25
C GLN A 120 -16.48 -6.10 6.87
N ALA A 121 -17.21 -6.55 5.87
CA ALA A 121 -18.47 -5.96 5.45
C ALA A 121 -19.55 -6.11 6.53
N LEU A 122 -19.61 -7.26 7.20
CA LEU A 122 -20.48 -7.50 8.35
C LEU A 122 -20.12 -6.59 9.53
N LEU A 123 -18.82 -6.44 9.84
CA LEU A 123 -18.36 -5.56 10.92
C LEU A 123 -18.79 -4.10 10.71
N ARG A 124 -18.81 -3.61 9.46
CA ARG A 124 -19.29 -2.27 9.13
C ARG A 124 -20.79 -2.08 9.37
N GLN A 125 -21.56 -3.16 9.44
CA GLN A 125 -23.01 -3.13 9.70
C GLN A 125 -23.37 -3.36 11.16
N LEU A 126 -22.46 -3.92 11.97
CA LEU A 126 -22.71 -4.13 13.38
C LEU A 126 -22.63 -2.79 14.14
N PRO A 127 -23.62 -2.47 14.99
CA PRO A 127 -23.55 -1.29 15.85
C PRO A 127 -22.36 -1.44 16.81
N VAL A 128 -21.57 -0.37 16.96
CA VAL A 128 -20.43 -0.35 17.89
C VAL A 128 -20.97 -0.50 19.31
N ALA A 129 -20.73 -1.66 19.93
CA ALA A 129 -20.98 -1.83 21.35
C ALA A 129 -20.02 -0.92 22.14
N GLY A 130 -20.57 -0.13 23.08
CA GLY A 130 -19.77 0.66 24.01
C GLY A 130 -18.80 -0.22 24.81
N PRO A 131 -17.68 0.34 25.30
CA PRO A 131 -16.62 -0.45 25.90
C PRO A 131 -17.12 -1.20 27.14
N ALA A 132 -16.93 -2.52 27.15
CA ALA A 132 -17.09 -3.36 28.33
C ALA A 132 -15.93 -3.11 29.33
N PRO A 133 -16.17 -3.24 30.65
CA PRO A 133 -15.17 -2.95 31.68
C PRO A 133 -13.98 -3.93 31.60
N ARG A 134 -12.77 -3.40 31.72
CA ARG A 134 -11.52 -4.19 31.69
C ARG A 134 -11.23 -4.78 33.07
N HIS A 135 -10.95 -6.08 33.12
CA HIS A 135 -10.25 -6.73 34.23
C HIS A 135 -9.01 -7.49 33.72
N GLY A 136 -7.86 -7.18 34.34
CA GLY A 136 -6.82 -8.13 34.76
C GLY A 136 -5.94 -8.79 33.70
N HIS A 137 -4.67 -8.38 33.66
CA HIS A 137 -3.54 -9.07 33.02
C HIS A 137 -3.24 -10.45 33.63
N GLU A 138 -2.63 -11.37 32.86
CA GLU A 138 -1.27 -11.92 33.09
C GLU A 138 -0.95 -13.11 32.15
N GLY A 139 0.30 -13.19 31.66
CA GLY A 139 0.98 -14.49 31.48
C GLY A 139 1.54 -14.92 30.11
N ALA A 140 2.70 -14.36 29.74
CA ALA A 140 3.95 -15.06 29.35
C ALA A 140 4.09 -16.01 28.11
N ALA A 141 5.01 -15.59 27.23
CA ALA A 141 6.29 -16.25 26.84
C ALA A 141 6.42 -17.21 25.62
N ALA A 142 7.21 -16.75 24.64
CA ALA A 142 8.50 -17.31 24.15
C ALA A 142 8.64 -17.91 22.72
N ALA A 143 9.75 -17.48 22.08
CA ALA A 143 10.55 -18.02 20.96
C ALA A 143 10.01 -17.84 19.51
N GLU A 144 10.54 -16.91 18.70
CA GLU A 144 11.82 -16.94 17.94
C GLU A 144 11.88 -18.06 16.88
N ASP A 145 11.78 -17.75 15.57
CA ASP A 145 12.95 -17.51 14.71
C ASP A 145 12.58 -17.27 13.22
N ALA A 146 13.35 -16.36 12.62
CA ALA A 146 13.65 -16.09 11.21
C ALA A 146 12.54 -16.18 10.13
N ALA A 147 11.91 -15.07 9.72
CA ALA A 147 12.46 -14.05 8.82
C ALA A 147 12.88 -14.58 7.43
N GLN A 148 11.97 -14.45 6.44
CA GLN A 148 12.28 -14.32 5.00
C GLN A 148 11.00 -13.96 4.20
N GLY A 149 10.53 -12.71 4.30
CA GLY A 149 9.35 -12.20 3.59
C GLY A 149 9.70 -11.14 2.55
N GLY A 150 9.91 -11.54 1.29
CA GLY A 150 10.27 -10.65 0.19
C GLY A 150 9.13 -9.77 -0.34
N SER A 151 9.46 -8.55 -0.75
CA SER A 151 8.60 -7.55 -1.43
C SER A 151 7.76 -8.06 -2.61
N LEU A 152 6.41 -8.03 -2.50
CA LEU A 152 5.43 -8.32 -3.57
C LEU A 152 5.81 -7.62 -4.90
N SER A 153 6.07 -8.40 -5.96
CA SER A 153 6.16 -7.85 -7.33
C SER A 153 4.80 -8.05 -7.99
N LEU A 154 4.08 -6.95 -8.20
CA LEU A 154 2.80 -6.88 -8.90
C LEU A 154 3.06 -6.91 -10.41
N VAL A 155 2.49 -7.86 -11.15
CA VAL A 155 2.53 -7.86 -12.63
C VAL A 155 1.11 -7.61 -13.12
N GLY A 156 0.93 -6.52 -13.86
CA GLY A 156 -0.33 -6.13 -14.52
C GLY A 156 -0.75 -4.67 -14.31
N ALA A 157 -0.27 -4.00 -13.26
CA ALA A 157 -0.45 -2.56 -13.09
C ALA A 157 0.57 -1.82 -13.96
N LYS A 158 0.13 -0.82 -14.73
CA LYS A 158 1.02 0.05 -15.52
C LYS A 158 2.01 0.73 -14.55
N ALA A 159 3.23 0.22 -14.45
CA ALA A 159 4.27 0.75 -13.58
C ALA A 159 4.90 1.98 -14.24
N PHE A 160 5.01 3.07 -13.49
CA PHE A 160 5.76 4.23 -13.91
C PHE A 160 7.19 4.08 -13.39
N GLU A 161 8.14 3.82 -14.28
CA GLU A 161 9.56 3.70 -13.91
C GLU A 161 10.08 5.03 -13.35
N LEU A 162 10.85 4.94 -12.27
CA LEU A 162 11.55 6.07 -11.68
C LEU A 162 13.01 6.05 -12.13
N ASP A 163 13.62 7.24 -12.18
CA ASP A 163 15.02 7.36 -12.55
C ASP A 163 15.91 6.70 -11.47
N ALA A 164 16.83 5.84 -11.90
CA ALA A 164 17.73 5.09 -11.00
C ALA A 164 18.89 5.92 -10.46
N ASP A 165 19.31 6.95 -11.22
CA ASP A 165 20.29 7.93 -10.75
C ASP A 165 19.59 9.05 -9.98
N ILE A 166 20.07 9.24 -8.75
CA ILE A 166 19.46 10.13 -7.78
C ILE A 166 20.37 11.32 -7.47
N GLY A 167 21.60 11.31 -7.95
CA GLY A 167 22.56 12.43 -7.86
C GLY A 167 22.82 12.96 -6.44
N PRO A 168 23.87 13.78 -6.25
CA PRO A 168 24.09 14.48 -4.99
C PRO A 168 23.03 15.58 -4.77
N LEU A 169 22.71 15.87 -3.50
CA LEU A 169 21.87 17.03 -3.15
C LEU A 169 22.65 18.36 -3.13
N GLY A 170 23.99 18.30 -3.13
CA GLY A 170 24.85 19.49 -3.26
C GLY A 170 24.86 20.46 -2.07
N ILE A 171 24.17 20.14 -0.97
CA ILE A 171 24.07 20.97 0.23
C ILE A 171 24.43 20.17 1.49
N ALA A 172 25.00 20.82 2.50
CA ALA A 172 25.38 20.18 3.75
C ALA A 172 24.16 19.90 4.64
N LEU A 173 24.23 18.83 5.44
CA LEU A 173 23.15 18.43 6.35
C LEU A 173 22.76 19.55 7.33
N VAL A 174 23.73 20.31 7.84
CA VAL A 174 23.47 21.43 8.76
C VAL A 174 22.61 22.52 8.11
N ASP A 175 22.85 22.81 6.83
CA ASP A 175 22.06 23.81 6.09
C ASP A 175 20.65 23.27 5.80
N MET A 176 20.53 21.99 5.46
CA MET A 176 19.22 21.33 5.32
C MET A 176 18.42 21.43 6.60
N LEU A 177 19.04 21.17 7.76
CA LEU A 177 18.40 21.30 9.08
C LEU A 177 17.98 22.76 9.37
N ASN A 178 18.82 23.74 9.07
CA ASN A 178 18.51 25.16 9.24
C ASN A 178 17.34 25.61 8.35
N MET A 179 17.25 25.09 7.13
CA MET A 179 16.20 25.43 6.16
C MET A 179 14.90 24.64 6.37
N ARG A 180 14.94 23.54 7.12
CA ARG A 180 13.83 22.59 7.28
C ARG A 180 12.64 23.23 7.99
N LYS A 181 11.53 23.38 7.28
CA LYS A 181 10.29 23.99 7.79
C LYS A 181 9.04 23.39 7.16
N SER A 182 7.92 23.49 7.88
CA SER A 182 6.60 23.17 7.31
C SER A 182 6.10 24.34 6.47
N GLN A 183 5.66 24.05 5.26
CA GLN A 183 5.05 25.01 4.35
C GLN A 183 3.69 24.49 3.91
N ARG A 184 2.69 25.37 3.83
CA ARG A 184 1.28 25.02 3.56
C ARG A 184 0.71 25.72 2.33
N LEU A 185 1.58 26.39 1.56
CA LEU A 185 1.25 27.05 0.30
C LEU A 185 2.02 26.36 -0.81
N PHE A 186 1.30 25.83 -1.79
CA PHE A 186 1.85 25.00 -2.85
C PHE A 186 1.42 25.53 -4.22
N SER A 187 2.36 25.58 -5.16
CA SER A 187 2.04 25.69 -6.58
C SER A 187 1.36 24.40 -7.04
N SER A 188 0.43 24.50 -8.00
CA SER A 188 -0.17 23.35 -8.68
C SER A 188 0.75 22.68 -9.71
N ARG A 189 1.98 23.20 -9.89
CA ARG A 189 2.97 22.65 -10.81
C ARG A 189 3.39 21.24 -10.40
N ASP A 190 3.25 20.29 -11.31
CA ASP A 190 3.70 18.90 -11.12
C ASP A 190 5.22 18.79 -10.91
N LEU A 191 5.61 17.80 -10.10
CA LEU A 191 7.00 17.39 -9.97
C LEU A 191 7.43 16.68 -11.26
N SER A 192 8.66 16.95 -11.72
CA SER A 192 9.25 16.13 -12.78
C SER A 192 9.47 14.70 -12.27
N ARG A 193 9.47 13.73 -13.18
CA ARG A 193 9.81 12.33 -12.86
C ARG A 193 11.10 12.25 -12.05
N TYR A 194 12.16 12.90 -12.52
CA TYR A 194 13.44 12.96 -11.83
C TYR A 194 13.31 13.41 -10.38
N ARG A 195 12.61 14.52 -10.11
CA ARG A 195 12.46 15.02 -8.75
C ARG A 195 11.59 14.10 -7.88
N LEU A 196 10.55 13.50 -8.46
CA LEU A 196 9.71 12.50 -7.79
C LEU A 196 10.52 11.24 -7.43
N SER A 197 11.38 10.75 -8.33
CA SER A 197 12.27 9.61 -8.09
C SER A 197 13.20 9.86 -6.90
N ARG A 198 13.84 11.03 -6.88
CA ARG A 198 14.74 11.43 -5.79
C ARG A 198 14.01 11.61 -4.46
N LEU A 199 12.82 12.21 -4.49
CA LEU A 199 11.97 12.37 -3.32
C LEU A 199 11.62 11.03 -2.68
N LEU A 200 11.17 10.05 -3.47
CA LEU A 200 10.74 8.75 -2.98
C LEU A 200 11.91 7.89 -2.49
N TRP A 201 13.07 7.99 -3.14
CA TRP A 201 14.26 7.36 -2.64
C TRP A 201 14.75 7.98 -1.33
N ALA A 202 14.76 9.32 -1.23
CA ALA A 202 15.12 9.98 0.03
C ALA A 202 14.18 9.52 1.15
N ALA A 203 12.87 9.50 0.89
CA ALA A 203 11.86 9.02 1.82
C ALA A 203 12.16 7.60 2.31
N PHE A 204 12.17 6.62 1.39
CA PHE A 204 12.24 5.21 1.78
C PHE A 204 12.86 4.28 0.71
N GLY A 205 13.86 4.76 -0.01
CA GLY A 205 14.61 3.99 -1.01
C GLY A 205 15.59 2.99 -0.40
N ILE A 206 16.12 2.10 -1.25
CA ILE A 206 17.19 1.16 -0.87
C ILE A 206 18.54 1.87 -0.99
N ASN A 207 19.27 2.00 0.13
CA ASN A 207 20.63 2.56 0.16
C ASN A 207 21.72 1.49 0.36
N ARG A 208 21.30 0.27 0.67
CA ARG A 208 22.13 -0.88 1.01
C ARG A 208 21.52 -2.12 0.36
N PRO A 209 21.77 -2.33 -0.95
CA PRO A 209 21.04 -3.33 -1.74
C PRO A 209 21.25 -4.78 -1.28
N ALA A 210 22.47 -5.13 -0.86
CA ALA A 210 22.79 -6.47 -0.39
C ALA A 210 21.98 -6.84 0.87
N GLU A 211 21.84 -5.91 1.81
CA GLU A 211 21.06 -6.11 3.03
C GLU A 211 19.58 -5.74 2.87
N ARG A 212 19.19 -5.20 1.70
CA ARG A 212 17.86 -4.66 1.40
C ARG A 212 17.40 -3.59 2.41
N CYS A 213 18.33 -2.88 3.02
CA CYS A 213 18.03 -1.83 3.99
C CYS A 213 17.60 -0.52 3.31
N ARG A 214 16.87 0.31 4.06
CA ARG A 214 16.27 1.55 3.58
C ARG A 214 17.02 2.80 4.04
N THR A 215 16.68 3.94 3.43
CA THR A 215 17.15 5.27 3.85
C THR A 215 16.62 5.69 5.21
N ALA A 216 15.46 5.20 5.63
CA ALA A 216 14.95 5.34 7.00
C ALA A 216 15.08 4.00 7.77
N PRO A 217 15.35 4.04 9.09
CA PRO A 217 15.28 2.85 9.93
C PRO A 217 13.83 2.39 10.13
N SER A 218 13.67 1.15 10.61
CA SER A 218 12.41 0.62 11.10
C SER A 218 12.68 -0.38 12.23
N VAL A 219 11.74 -0.55 13.15
CA VAL A 219 11.85 -1.50 14.27
C VAL A 219 12.18 -2.90 13.76
N SER A 220 13.30 -3.46 14.25
CA SER A 220 13.81 -4.78 13.84
C SER A 220 13.90 -4.99 12.31
N ASN A 221 14.12 -3.90 11.56
CA ASN A 221 14.11 -3.91 10.09
C ASN A 221 12.79 -4.45 9.47
N ALA A 222 11.65 -4.29 10.17
CA ALA A 222 10.35 -4.77 9.72
C ALA A 222 9.88 -4.12 8.41
N GLN A 223 10.30 -2.87 8.16
CA GLN A 223 9.98 -2.07 6.98
C GLN A 223 8.47 -2.01 6.69
N GLU A 224 7.66 -1.95 7.75
CA GLU A 224 6.21 -2.09 7.77
C GLU A 224 5.45 -0.96 7.09
N ILE A 225 6.08 0.21 6.93
CA ILE A 225 5.52 1.35 6.21
C ILE A 225 5.65 1.14 4.69
N ASP A 226 4.52 1.06 4.02
CA ASP A 226 4.42 1.26 2.58
C ASP A 226 4.21 2.77 2.29
N VAL A 227 4.98 3.32 1.36
CA VAL A 227 4.82 4.72 0.91
C VAL A 227 3.91 4.74 -0.32
N TYR A 228 2.76 5.40 -0.20
CA TYR A 228 1.86 5.68 -1.32
C TYR A 228 2.00 7.14 -1.77
N VAL A 229 1.67 7.38 -3.04
CA VAL A 229 1.80 8.67 -3.71
C VAL A 229 0.47 8.97 -4.39
N ALA A 230 -0.24 10.01 -3.94
CA ALA A 230 -1.44 10.52 -4.58
C ALA A 230 -1.11 11.76 -5.42
N MET A 231 -1.49 11.72 -6.70
CA MET A 231 -1.29 12.76 -7.71
C MET A 231 -2.60 12.97 -8.48
N ALA A 232 -2.67 14.00 -9.32
CA ALA A 232 -3.82 14.25 -10.19
C ALA A 232 -4.11 13.07 -11.15
N SER A 233 -3.06 12.34 -11.56
CA SER A 233 -3.14 11.23 -12.50
C SER A 233 -3.60 9.89 -11.89
N GLY A 234 -3.80 9.86 -10.57
CA GLY A 234 -4.10 8.66 -9.81
C GLY A 234 -3.23 8.54 -8.57
N TRP A 235 -3.32 7.39 -7.91
CA TRP A 235 -2.51 7.08 -6.74
C TRP A 235 -1.79 5.74 -6.89
N TYR A 236 -0.60 5.69 -6.29
CA TYR A 236 0.41 4.68 -6.57
C TYR A 236 1.06 4.21 -5.29
N ARG A 237 1.56 2.98 -5.27
CA ARG A 237 2.47 2.49 -4.24
C ARG A 237 3.91 2.54 -4.76
N TYR A 238 4.83 3.07 -3.96
CA TYR A 238 6.25 3.08 -4.28
C TYR A 238 6.86 1.69 -4.04
N ASP A 239 7.46 1.11 -5.08
CA ASP A 239 8.29 -0.09 -4.97
C ASP A 239 9.77 0.30 -4.98
N ALA A 240 10.41 0.20 -3.82
CA ALA A 240 11.83 0.51 -3.68
C ALA A 240 12.75 -0.59 -4.25
N ALA A 241 12.24 -1.82 -4.43
CA ALA A 241 13.04 -2.93 -4.97
C ALA A 241 13.16 -2.86 -6.49
N ALA A 242 12.10 -2.39 -7.15
CA ALA A 242 12.09 -2.01 -8.56
C ALA A 242 11.64 -0.54 -8.61
N PRO A 243 12.57 0.45 -8.54
CA PRO A 243 12.28 1.88 -8.35
C PRO A 243 11.18 2.37 -9.29
N SER A 244 9.93 2.28 -8.83
CA SER A 244 8.77 2.47 -9.68
C SER A 244 7.56 2.83 -8.83
N LEU A 245 6.58 3.42 -9.49
CA LEU A 245 5.26 3.66 -8.94
C LEU A 245 4.27 2.68 -9.54
N ILE A 246 3.72 1.83 -8.69
CA ILE A 246 2.73 0.83 -9.05
C ILE A 246 1.35 1.48 -8.93
N LEU A 247 0.64 1.63 -10.05
CA LEU A 247 -0.70 2.21 -10.08
C LEU A 247 -1.67 1.39 -9.22
N CYS A 248 -2.30 2.04 -8.26
CA CYS A 248 -3.31 1.43 -7.38
C CYS A 248 -4.73 1.87 -7.74
N GLY A 249 -4.91 3.12 -8.17
CA GLY A 249 -6.17 3.64 -8.69
C GLY A 249 -5.94 4.89 -9.55
N ARG A 250 -6.90 5.19 -10.44
CA ARG A 250 -6.79 6.28 -11.44
C ARG A 250 -7.51 7.55 -10.99
N GLU A 251 -8.32 7.44 -9.96
CA GLU A 251 -9.02 8.52 -9.32
C GLU A 251 -8.05 9.43 -8.55
N ASP A 252 -8.33 10.73 -8.57
CA ASP A 252 -7.59 11.71 -7.80
C ASP A 252 -8.09 11.71 -6.35
N ILE A 253 -7.34 11.06 -5.47
CA ILE A 253 -7.67 10.95 -4.04
C ILE A 253 -7.07 12.07 -3.20
N ARG A 254 -6.38 13.06 -3.80
CA ARG A 254 -5.60 14.06 -3.04
C ARG A 254 -6.46 14.80 -2.02
N ALA A 255 -7.70 15.13 -2.37
CA ALA A 255 -8.66 15.78 -1.47
C ALA A 255 -9.00 14.92 -0.23
N ALA A 256 -9.05 13.59 -0.37
CA ALA A 256 -9.32 12.68 0.76
C ALA A 256 -8.13 12.56 1.72
N THR A 257 -6.92 12.95 1.29
CA THR A 257 -5.69 12.80 2.11
C THR A 257 -5.62 13.75 3.31
N GLY A 258 -6.55 14.68 3.46
CA GLY A 258 -6.75 15.44 4.71
C GLY A 258 -7.78 16.54 4.60
N LYS A 259 -7.93 17.31 5.67
CA LYS A 259 -9.02 18.31 5.81
C LYS A 259 -8.65 19.72 5.35
N GLN A 260 -7.40 19.96 4.95
CA GLN A 260 -6.92 21.30 4.55
C GLN A 260 -7.04 21.52 3.04
N ASP A 261 -7.50 22.69 2.59
CA ASP A 261 -7.78 22.97 1.17
C ASP A 261 -6.59 22.73 0.22
N PHE A 262 -5.36 23.03 0.68
CA PHE A 262 -4.16 22.88 -0.14
C PHE A 262 -3.85 21.43 -0.52
N VAL A 263 -4.42 20.44 0.17
CA VAL A 263 -4.13 19.02 -0.10
C VAL A 263 -4.66 18.61 -1.47
N ALA A 264 -5.76 19.19 -1.94
CA ALA A 264 -6.33 18.91 -3.26
C ALA A 264 -5.54 19.58 -4.40
N SER A 265 -4.93 20.74 -4.16
CA SER A 265 -4.23 21.52 -5.18
C SER A 265 -2.73 21.21 -5.29
N ALA A 266 -2.11 20.74 -4.21
CA ALA A 266 -0.69 20.36 -4.22
C ALA A 266 -0.45 19.17 -5.17
N PRO A 267 0.72 19.11 -5.84
CA PRO A 267 0.96 18.10 -6.88
C PRO A 267 1.10 16.69 -6.30
N VAL A 268 1.62 16.55 -5.09
CA VAL A 268 1.88 15.24 -4.46
C VAL A 268 1.43 15.23 -3.00
N ASN A 269 0.67 14.20 -2.63
CA ASN A 269 0.52 13.79 -1.23
C ASN A 269 1.13 12.40 -1.05
N LEU A 270 2.12 12.29 -0.16
CA LEU A 270 2.64 11.01 0.32
C LEU A 270 1.75 10.49 1.44
N LEU A 271 1.50 9.19 1.48
CA LEU A 271 0.79 8.51 2.56
C LEU A 271 1.68 7.39 3.10
N TYR A 272 1.88 7.38 4.41
CA TYR A 272 2.67 6.38 5.12
C TYR A 272 1.72 5.37 5.74
N VAL A 273 1.61 4.21 5.09
CA VAL A 273 0.64 3.17 5.47
C VAL A 273 1.38 2.02 6.13
N ALA A 274 1.17 1.84 7.43
CA ALA A 274 1.75 0.72 8.15
C ALA A 274 0.94 -0.54 7.91
N ASN A 275 1.59 -1.65 7.57
CA ASN A 275 1.04 -2.98 7.72
C ASN A 275 1.46 -3.55 9.09
N LEU A 276 0.57 -3.47 10.06
CA LEU A 276 0.84 -3.80 11.46
C LEU A 276 1.15 -5.30 11.68
N GLU A 277 0.80 -6.19 10.76
CA GLU A 277 1.17 -7.61 10.80
C GLU A 277 2.65 -7.88 10.51
N ARG A 278 3.39 -6.86 10.04
CA ARG A 278 4.84 -6.95 9.83
C ARG A 278 5.62 -6.65 11.11
N LEU A 279 4.97 -6.10 12.13
CA LEU A 279 5.57 -5.81 13.42
C LEU A 279 5.45 -7.02 14.34
N ALA A 280 6.56 -7.34 15.03
CA ALA A 280 6.67 -8.55 15.86
C ALA A 280 5.85 -8.50 17.15
N SER A 281 5.73 -7.32 17.79
CA SER A 281 4.93 -7.16 19.01
C SER A 281 3.50 -7.64 18.78
N GLU A 282 2.85 -8.24 19.77
CA GLU A 282 1.43 -8.60 19.71
C GLU A 282 0.51 -7.48 20.23
N ASP A 283 1.07 -6.49 20.94
CA ASP A 283 0.33 -5.35 21.48
C ASP A 283 0.02 -4.35 20.35
N HIS A 284 -1.27 -4.13 20.11
CA HIS A 284 -1.74 -3.20 19.11
C HIS A 284 -1.28 -1.75 19.35
N ALA A 285 -1.26 -1.29 20.60
CA ALA A 285 -0.83 0.06 20.93
C ALA A 285 0.68 0.25 20.68
N GLU A 286 1.47 -0.75 21.05
CA GLU A 286 2.91 -0.77 20.77
C GLU A 286 3.19 -0.79 19.26
N ARG A 287 2.46 -1.61 18.49
CA ARG A 287 2.54 -1.62 17.03
C ARG A 287 2.27 -0.25 16.42
N LEU A 288 1.26 0.46 16.90
CA LEU A 288 0.94 1.82 16.45
C LEU A 288 2.02 2.83 16.83
N LEU A 289 2.60 2.71 18.03
CA LEU A 289 3.71 3.55 18.47
C LEU A 289 4.95 3.36 17.56
N HIS A 290 5.34 2.11 17.32
CA HIS A 290 6.44 1.76 16.43
C HIS A 290 6.22 2.30 15.01
N ALA A 291 5.05 2.03 14.44
CA ALA A 291 4.68 2.55 13.12
C ALA A 291 4.71 4.09 13.06
N GLY A 292 4.30 4.76 14.13
CA GLY A 292 4.39 6.22 14.27
C GLY A 292 5.82 6.74 14.23
N ILE A 293 6.73 6.10 14.96
CA ILE A 293 8.16 6.43 14.98
C ILE A 293 8.78 6.22 13.59
N ASP A 294 8.51 5.08 12.98
CA ASP A 294 9.09 4.69 11.69
C ASP A 294 8.58 5.57 10.55
N ALA A 295 7.28 5.89 10.51
CA ALA A 295 6.75 6.90 9.61
C ALA A 295 7.36 8.29 9.86
N GLY A 296 7.67 8.62 11.11
CA GLY A 296 8.36 9.85 11.50
C GLY A 296 9.76 9.98 10.87
N HIS A 297 10.55 8.90 10.88
CA HIS A 297 11.86 8.88 10.23
C HIS A 297 11.75 9.12 8.72
N ILE A 298 10.82 8.44 8.05
CA ILE A 298 10.57 8.59 6.61
C ILE A 298 10.14 10.03 6.28
N SER A 299 9.22 10.58 7.07
CA SER A 299 8.72 11.95 6.92
C SER A 299 9.83 12.99 7.10
N GLN A 300 10.75 12.76 8.04
CA GLN A 300 11.87 13.66 8.26
C GLN A 300 12.89 13.61 7.11
N ASN A 301 13.12 12.45 6.49
CA ASN A 301 13.91 12.36 5.26
C ASN A 301 13.29 13.23 4.14
N VAL A 302 11.96 13.18 3.99
CA VAL A 302 11.25 14.04 3.02
C VAL A 302 11.42 15.51 3.35
N TYR A 303 11.32 15.90 4.62
CA TYR A 303 11.56 17.29 5.04
C TYR A 303 12.96 17.79 4.66
N LEU A 304 13.99 16.98 4.92
CA LEU A 304 15.38 17.32 4.59
C LEU A 304 15.59 17.39 3.08
N PHE A 305 15.06 16.42 2.32
CA PHE A 305 15.09 16.45 0.86
C PHE A 305 14.42 17.72 0.31
N CYS A 306 13.23 18.07 0.81
CA CYS A 306 12.53 19.28 0.39
C CYS A 306 13.33 20.54 0.73
N ALA A 307 14.00 20.60 1.87
CA ALA A 307 14.85 21.72 2.23
C ALA A 307 16.03 21.89 1.24
N ALA A 308 16.69 20.79 0.86
CA ALA A 308 17.77 20.81 -0.12
C ALA A 308 17.32 21.21 -1.52
N GLU A 309 16.14 20.77 -1.95
CA GLU A 309 15.61 21.01 -3.29
C GLU A 309 14.78 22.29 -3.40
N GLY A 310 14.70 23.10 -2.33
CA GLY A 310 13.90 24.33 -2.30
C GLY A 310 12.39 24.09 -2.43
N MET A 311 11.91 22.93 -1.99
CA MET A 311 10.50 22.54 -2.06
C MET A 311 9.72 22.88 -0.78
N ALA A 312 8.40 22.94 -0.92
CA ALA A 312 7.46 23.01 0.18
C ALA A 312 7.02 21.61 0.61
N THR A 313 6.89 21.38 1.92
CA THR A 313 6.26 20.17 2.46
C THR A 313 5.64 20.40 3.82
N VAL A 314 4.64 19.59 4.16
CA VAL A 314 4.06 19.52 5.52
C VAL A 314 3.56 18.12 5.81
N ALA A 315 4.03 17.55 6.92
CA ALA A 315 3.48 16.33 7.51
C ALA A 315 2.16 16.62 8.24
N ARG A 316 1.21 15.68 8.15
CA ARG A 316 -0.19 15.84 8.56
C ARG A 316 -0.69 14.52 9.15
N ALA A 317 -1.31 14.59 10.32
CA ALA A 317 -2.04 13.48 10.94
C ALA A 317 -3.56 13.72 10.99
N TRP A 318 -4.03 14.84 10.41
CA TRP A 318 -5.44 15.19 10.41
C TRP A 318 -6.08 14.87 9.05
N PHE A 319 -6.64 13.67 8.99
CA PHE A 319 -7.39 13.12 7.86
C PHE A 319 -8.43 12.13 8.40
N ASP A 320 -9.38 11.74 7.56
CA ASP A 320 -10.35 10.72 7.91
C ASP A 320 -9.78 9.34 7.61
N GLN A 321 -9.44 8.59 8.67
CA GLN A 321 -8.84 7.27 8.56
C GLN A 321 -9.78 6.25 7.89
N ALA A 322 -11.07 6.32 8.18
CA ALA A 322 -12.05 5.37 7.65
C ALA A 322 -12.31 5.63 6.16
N GLU A 323 -12.44 6.91 5.79
CA GLU A 323 -12.57 7.34 4.40
C GLU A 323 -11.36 6.91 3.57
N LEU A 324 -10.13 7.22 4.01
CA LEU A 324 -8.91 6.85 3.30
C LEU A 324 -8.72 5.34 3.21
N ALA A 325 -8.98 4.60 4.29
CA ALA A 325 -8.90 3.15 4.26
C ALA A 325 -9.90 2.54 3.27
N SER A 326 -11.09 3.12 3.16
CA SER A 326 -12.11 2.69 2.20
C SER A 326 -11.69 3.00 0.76
N VAL A 327 -11.31 4.25 0.48
CA VAL A 327 -10.87 4.70 -0.85
C VAL A 327 -9.68 3.90 -1.37
N MET A 328 -8.70 3.64 -0.50
CA MET A 328 -7.49 2.89 -0.87
C MET A 328 -7.67 1.37 -0.78
N GLY A 329 -8.81 0.87 -0.31
CA GLY A 329 -9.05 -0.56 -0.12
C GLY A 329 -8.05 -1.22 0.85
N LEU A 330 -7.68 -0.53 1.94
CA LEU A 330 -6.71 -1.03 2.90
C LEU A 330 -7.23 -2.24 3.67
N LEU A 331 -6.32 -3.19 3.94
CA LEU A 331 -6.59 -4.35 4.77
C LEU A 331 -6.81 -3.95 6.25
N PRO A 332 -7.49 -4.77 7.08
CA PRO A 332 -7.71 -4.45 8.51
C PRO A 332 -6.43 -4.19 9.31
N ALA A 333 -5.35 -4.88 8.96
CA ALA A 333 -4.03 -4.67 9.57
C ALA A 333 -3.28 -3.45 9.01
N GLN A 334 -3.79 -2.81 7.96
CA GLN A 334 -3.19 -1.64 7.35
C GLN A 334 -3.81 -0.36 7.89
N ARG A 335 -2.96 0.60 8.24
CA ARG A 335 -3.39 1.89 8.77
C ARG A 335 -2.57 3.03 8.19
N VAL A 336 -3.24 4.11 7.80
CA VAL A 336 -2.53 5.34 7.42
C VAL A 336 -2.05 5.99 8.72
N ILE A 337 -0.73 6.08 8.87
CA ILE A 337 -0.10 6.64 10.07
C ILE A 337 0.04 8.15 9.93
N LEU A 338 0.46 8.58 8.75
CA LEU A 338 0.80 9.97 8.48
C LEU A 338 0.61 10.26 6.98
N ALA A 339 0.24 11.48 6.65
CA ALA A 339 0.23 12.01 5.29
C ALA A 339 1.25 13.15 5.19
N GLN A 340 1.82 13.39 4.02
CA GLN A 340 2.75 14.51 3.81
C GLN A 340 2.56 15.12 2.43
N THR A 341 2.15 16.38 2.41
CA THR A 341 2.01 17.13 1.15
C THR A 341 3.38 17.63 0.71
N VAL A 342 3.69 17.53 -0.58
CA VAL A 342 4.94 18.00 -1.20
C VAL A 342 4.62 18.75 -2.49
N GLY A 343 5.33 19.83 -2.75
CA GLY A 343 5.19 20.62 -3.98
C GLY A 343 6.19 21.76 -4.05
N TYR A 344 6.13 22.57 -5.11
CA TYR A 344 6.87 23.84 -5.12
C TYR A 344 6.17 24.85 -4.20
N PRO A 345 6.92 25.72 -3.52
CA PRO A 345 6.32 26.84 -2.79
C PRO A 345 5.50 27.71 -3.74
N ALA A 346 4.29 28.10 -3.34
CA ALA A 346 3.57 29.18 -4.01
C ALA A 346 3.95 30.53 -3.39
N THR A 347 4.08 31.56 -4.21
CA THR A 347 4.07 32.94 -3.74
C THR A 347 2.67 33.29 -3.26
N GLN A 348 2.55 33.88 -2.07
CA GLN A 348 1.32 34.51 -1.62
C GLN A 348 0.97 35.61 -2.65
N PRO A 349 -0.30 35.75 -3.11
CA PRO A 349 -0.67 36.97 -3.82
C PRO A 349 -0.35 38.14 -2.89
N ALA A 350 0.27 39.20 -3.43
CA ALA A 350 0.52 40.42 -2.66
C ALA A 350 -0.80 40.84 -2.01
N GLY A 351 -0.85 40.85 -0.68
CA GLY A 351 -2.00 41.40 0.03
C GLY A 351 -2.20 42.86 -0.40
N PRO A 352 -3.42 43.41 -0.29
CA PRO A 352 -3.62 44.83 -0.56
C PRO A 352 -2.62 45.63 0.30
N ALA A 353 -1.87 46.53 -0.34
CA ALA A 353 -0.96 47.42 0.35
C ALA A 353 -1.76 48.12 1.47
N LEU A 354 -1.30 47.98 2.72
CA LEU A 354 -1.87 48.75 3.81
C LEU A 354 -1.74 50.23 3.43
N PRO A 355 -2.83 51.03 3.54
CA PRO A 355 -2.74 52.44 3.24
C PRO A 355 -1.68 53.07 4.15
N GLU A 356 -0.75 53.82 3.54
CA GLU A 356 0.25 54.59 4.28
C GLU A 356 -0.47 55.41 5.35
N SER A 357 -0.18 55.14 6.62
CA SER A 357 -0.66 55.97 7.71
C SER A 357 -0.04 57.35 7.56
N THR A 358 -0.81 58.29 7.05
CA THR A 358 -0.48 59.72 7.12
C THR A 358 -0.56 60.11 8.60
N ILE A 359 0.58 60.08 9.28
CA ILE A 359 0.74 60.76 10.56
C ILE A 359 0.89 62.23 10.21
N GLY A 360 -0.19 62.98 10.36
CA GLY A 360 -0.22 64.44 10.37
C GLY A 360 -0.17 64.99 11.79
#